data_AF-A0A971ZXF5-F1
#
_entry.id   AF-A0A971ZXF5-F1
#
_cell.length_a   1.000
_cell.length_b   1.000
_cell.length_c   1.000
_cell.angle_alpha   90.00
_cell.angle_beta   90.00
_cell.angle_gamma   90.00
#
_symmetry.space_group_name_H-M   'P 1'
#
loop_
_entity.id
_entity.type
_entity.pdbx_description
1 polymer ?
#
loop_
_entity_poly.entity_id
_entity_poly.type
_entity_poly.pdbx_seq_one_letter_code
_entity_poly.pdbx_strand_id
1 'polypeptide(L)'
;MKHRARAASEITVRCLLGTALVAGLCASGWAADPPELKPYLRKAVAWKCEKLGRDVPLQIYYADQSTGDAGAQVIVYLKNAAWPRIGQEPDLPILRDNIRKQFIVITVDFGDDPKAVSTFIDKDLHDLFRAVYGVKTESLLKDTGLKPINYRCFFMPAGYRVATDLVYWEIDKHAVHGTMEYIMQSYNEYIVPKVQGLKPASSPRDMVDRQGKPFDYTVKMDIVYPSQAKGKLPVLVNSETISERNPNSSPSSYRPHYIGFTLRGYVHVVMGHCFNPCVNHYFHFIRFELDHWNGLACYTAAMRYLRKYSDRYAMDTDHIGMIGHSKGQYAVTRLSDPNHAGGRESQRYSEFPKGFGAFPEGTPEPQPWPGYASTIHAGYQSMGMGTFEPEFITSDYVPTIYACGEEEQESISKKGFPMFARRLEELDVNHISMLMEGMGHDLASGYDRRLGVDRYQLVHDFFDRYLKPGAKLPPVVLMTTPRDGAENVPPGSEIVVHFAPVIDEQTIHEAGGITVVRASDDTEVKGRWRSTRKGTRFVFVPEQPLEAGTDYRIDVAQTVRDTAGTPLQSPRHVRFKTGN
;
A
#
# COMPACT_ATOMS: atom_id res chain seq x y z
N MET A 1 -11.45 13.84 -69.18
CA MET A 1 -10.56 14.95 -69.60
C MET A 1 -10.31 15.88 -68.40
N LYS A 2 -9.45 16.91 -68.48
CA LYS A 2 -8.95 17.71 -67.32
C LYS A 2 -9.37 19.20 -67.39
N HIS A 3 -9.24 19.90 -66.24
CA HIS A 3 -9.08 21.36 -66.07
C HIS A 3 -10.34 22.25 -66.28
N ARG A 4 -10.43 23.50 -65.74
CA ARG A 4 -9.52 24.31 -64.87
C ARG A 4 -10.31 25.21 -63.86
N ALA A 5 -9.63 26.10 -63.13
CA ALA A 5 -10.20 26.93 -62.03
C ALA A 5 -9.35 28.19 -61.73
N ARG A 6 -9.78 29.02 -60.75
CA ARG A 6 -9.12 30.23 -60.14
C ARG A 6 -9.10 31.52 -61.00
N ALA A 7 -8.93 32.76 -60.48
CA ALA A 7 -8.95 33.34 -59.10
C ALA A 7 -9.07 34.90 -59.17
N ALA A 8 -9.11 35.60 -58.03
CA ALA A 8 -8.93 37.06 -57.87
C ALA A 8 -8.25 37.39 -56.50
N SER A 9 -7.76 38.63 -56.30
CA SER A 9 -6.83 39.00 -55.20
C SER A 9 -7.05 40.38 -54.57
N GLU A 10 -6.52 40.58 -53.36
CA GLU A 10 -6.57 41.83 -52.54
C GLU A 10 -5.42 42.83 -52.84
N ILE A 11 -5.51 44.03 -52.25
CA ILE A 11 -4.44 44.82 -51.57
C ILE A 11 -5.07 45.99 -50.81
N THR A 12 -4.73 46.23 -49.53
CA THR A 12 -4.91 47.54 -48.81
C THR A 12 -4.06 47.61 -47.53
N VAL A 13 -3.40 48.75 -47.27
CA VAL A 13 -2.58 49.12 -46.08
C VAL A 13 -2.59 50.67 -46.03
N ARG A 14 -2.64 51.46 -44.92
CA ARG A 14 -2.54 51.34 -43.43
C ARG A 14 -3.66 52.25 -42.83
N CYS A 15 -3.86 52.57 -41.53
CA CYS A 15 -3.20 52.47 -40.20
C CYS A 15 -4.32 52.19 -39.14
N LEU A 16 -4.17 52.06 -37.80
CA LEU A 16 -3.13 51.89 -36.75
C LEU A 16 -3.45 52.83 -35.54
N LEU A 17 -3.29 52.32 -34.30
CA LEU A 17 -3.74 52.82 -32.97
C LEU A 17 -5.16 52.34 -32.55
N GLY A 18 -5.38 51.74 -31.36
CA GLY A 18 -4.40 51.30 -30.35
C GLY A 18 -5.01 50.49 -29.18
N THR A 19 -4.31 49.42 -28.77
CA THR A 19 -4.32 48.72 -27.45
C THR A 19 -5.55 48.76 -26.52
N ALA A 20 -6.21 47.60 -26.36
CA ALA A 20 -6.33 46.88 -25.08
C ALA A 20 -7.15 45.57 -25.27
N LEU A 21 -6.51 44.40 -25.25
CA LEU A 21 -7.24 43.12 -25.26
C LEU A 21 -7.34 42.58 -23.82
N VAL A 22 -8.56 42.45 -23.31
CA VAL A 22 -8.81 41.75 -22.05
C VAL A 22 -8.56 40.25 -22.25
N ALA A 23 -7.72 39.64 -21.42
CA ALA A 23 -7.56 38.20 -21.38
C ALA A 23 -8.87 37.56 -20.90
N GLY A 24 -9.63 36.97 -21.82
CA GLY A 24 -10.93 36.37 -21.51
C GLY A 24 -10.83 35.19 -20.57
N LEU A 25 -11.78 35.07 -19.63
CA LEU A 25 -11.85 33.94 -18.73
C LEU A 25 -12.17 32.66 -19.51
N CYS A 26 -11.29 31.66 -19.42
CA CYS A 26 -11.66 30.27 -19.69
C CYS A 26 -12.58 29.77 -18.57
N ALA A 27 -13.87 30.12 -18.63
CA ALA A 27 -14.90 29.57 -17.78
C ALA A 27 -15.22 28.13 -18.21
N SER A 28 -14.34 27.19 -17.86
CA SER A 28 -14.56 25.75 -18.05
C SER A 28 -15.79 25.29 -17.27
N GLY A 29 -16.71 24.59 -17.95
CA GLY A 29 -17.98 24.11 -17.41
C GLY A 29 -17.85 22.93 -16.46
N TRP A 30 -17.04 23.06 -15.41
CA TRP A 30 -16.90 22.06 -14.36
C TRP A 30 -18.07 22.13 -13.36
N ALA A 31 -18.42 20.97 -12.78
CA ALA A 31 -19.37 20.92 -11.67
C ALA A 31 -18.77 21.65 -10.46
N ALA A 32 -19.33 22.82 -10.14
CA ALA A 32 -18.90 23.59 -8.98
C ALA A 32 -19.18 22.80 -7.69
N ASP A 33 -18.21 22.80 -6.77
CA ASP A 33 -18.43 22.32 -5.41
C ASP A 33 -19.58 23.08 -4.71
N PRO A 34 -20.24 22.47 -3.71
CA PRO A 34 -21.41 23.04 -3.05
C PRO A 34 -21.22 24.51 -2.65
N PRO A 35 -22.14 25.42 -3.01
CA PRO A 35 -21.94 26.87 -2.88
C PRO A 35 -21.75 27.33 -1.44
N GLU A 36 -22.19 26.54 -0.46
CA GLU A 36 -21.98 26.73 0.97
C GLU A 36 -20.49 26.68 1.38
N LEU A 37 -19.62 26.09 0.54
CA LEU A 37 -18.19 25.99 0.81
C LEU A 37 -17.39 27.24 0.38
N LYS A 38 -18.00 28.17 -0.38
CA LYS A 38 -17.33 29.37 -0.90
C LYS A 38 -16.61 30.23 0.16
N PRO A 39 -17.13 30.44 1.40
CA PRO A 39 -16.41 31.19 2.43
C PRO A 39 -15.08 30.55 2.88
N TYR A 40 -14.94 29.23 2.68
CA TYR A 40 -13.77 28.45 3.06
C TYR A 40 -12.76 28.28 1.92
N LEU A 41 -13.09 28.71 0.70
CA LEU A 41 -12.18 28.61 -0.46
C LEU A 41 -10.95 29.51 -0.23
N ARG A 42 -9.76 28.98 -0.57
CA ARG A 42 -8.47 29.69 -0.49
C ARG A 42 -7.75 29.74 -1.83
N LYS A 43 -7.91 28.73 -2.68
CA LYS A 43 -7.33 28.69 -4.04
C LYS A 43 -8.14 27.77 -4.94
N ALA A 44 -8.29 28.15 -6.20
CA ALA A 44 -8.73 27.27 -7.27
C ALA A 44 -7.62 27.22 -8.33
N VAL A 45 -7.36 26.05 -8.91
CA VAL A 45 -6.26 25.85 -9.87
C VAL A 45 -6.57 24.70 -10.82
N ALA A 46 -6.16 24.82 -12.09
CA ALA A 46 -6.15 23.70 -13.02
C ALA A 46 -4.84 22.91 -12.83
N TRP A 47 -4.96 21.62 -12.50
CA TRP A 47 -3.82 20.73 -12.31
C TRP A 47 -3.65 19.80 -13.51
N LYS A 48 -2.41 19.68 -14.00
CA LYS A 48 -2.09 18.82 -15.14
C LYS A 48 -1.96 17.36 -14.69
N CYS A 49 -2.87 16.51 -15.18
CA CYS A 49 -2.74 15.05 -15.07
C CYS A 49 -2.01 14.53 -16.32
N GLU A 50 -0.80 14.00 -16.13
CA GLU A 50 0.07 13.58 -17.24
C GLU A 50 -0.30 12.20 -17.80
N LYS A 51 -0.69 11.23 -16.96
CA LYS A 51 -1.26 9.96 -17.43
C LYS A 51 -2.60 10.17 -18.12
N LEU A 52 -3.44 11.05 -17.57
CA LEU A 52 -4.76 11.38 -18.14
C LEU A 52 -4.65 12.30 -19.38
N GLY A 53 -3.51 12.96 -19.57
CA GLY A 53 -3.19 13.80 -20.73
C GLY A 53 -3.83 15.20 -20.70
N ARG A 54 -4.57 15.57 -19.66
CA ARG A 54 -5.41 16.77 -19.58
C ARG A 54 -5.41 17.39 -18.19
N ASP A 55 -6.08 18.52 -18.06
CA ASP A 55 -6.19 19.23 -16.78
C ASP A 55 -7.43 18.76 -16.00
N VAL A 56 -7.34 18.84 -14.68
CA VAL A 56 -8.44 18.64 -13.71
C VAL A 56 -8.55 19.87 -12.81
N PRO A 57 -9.76 20.31 -12.41
CA PRO A 57 -9.90 21.36 -11.43
C PRO A 57 -9.54 20.85 -10.02
N LEU A 58 -8.79 21.67 -9.29
CA LEU A 58 -8.62 21.57 -7.86
C LEU A 58 -9.23 22.78 -7.16
N GLN A 59 -9.95 22.57 -6.07
CA GLN A 59 -10.36 23.64 -5.14
C GLN A 59 -9.85 23.34 -3.73
N ILE A 60 -9.17 24.32 -3.14
CA ILE A 60 -8.47 24.20 -1.85
C ILE A 60 -9.23 25.00 -0.81
N TYR A 61 -9.69 24.32 0.25
CA TYR A 61 -10.49 24.87 1.33
C TYR A 61 -9.79 24.76 2.69
N TYR A 62 -10.02 25.75 3.56
CA TYR A 62 -9.65 25.73 4.97
C TYR A 62 -10.61 26.61 5.79
N ALA A 63 -10.73 26.38 7.09
CA ALA A 63 -11.66 27.17 7.92
C ALA A 63 -11.22 28.63 8.02
N ASP A 64 -9.94 28.85 8.34
CA ASP A 64 -9.33 30.15 8.60
C ASP A 64 -8.45 30.64 7.43
N GLN A 65 -7.80 31.80 7.55
CA GLN A 65 -6.91 32.35 6.51
C GLN A 65 -5.48 31.79 6.56
N SER A 66 -5.10 31.09 7.65
CA SER A 66 -3.82 30.41 7.77
C SER A 66 -3.93 29.26 8.77
N THR A 67 -3.07 28.25 8.61
CA THR A 67 -2.88 27.15 9.56
C THR A 67 -1.96 27.51 10.74
N GLY A 68 -1.25 28.65 10.65
CA GLY A 68 -0.12 28.95 11.53
C GLY A 68 1.03 27.93 11.43
N ASP A 69 1.96 28.00 12.37
CA ASP A 69 3.19 27.20 12.36
C ASP A 69 3.00 25.71 12.62
N ALA A 70 1.95 25.32 13.34
CA ALA A 70 1.62 23.91 13.58
C ALA A 70 1.25 23.18 12.27
N GLY A 71 0.69 23.91 11.31
CA GLY A 71 0.14 23.33 10.08
C GLY A 71 -1.17 22.57 10.32
N ALA A 72 -1.71 22.01 9.24
CA ALA A 72 -2.92 21.20 9.25
C ALA A 72 -2.76 19.89 8.48
N GLN A 73 -3.57 18.88 8.83
CA GLN A 73 -3.64 17.62 8.07
C GLN A 73 -4.34 17.86 6.73
N VAL A 74 -3.98 17.11 5.69
CA VAL A 74 -4.50 17.28 4.33
C VAL A 74 -5.45 16.14 3.95
N ILE A 75 -6.57 16.49 3.31
CA ILE A 75 -7.47 15.56 2.62
C ILE A 75 -7.49 15.93 1.14
N VAL A 76 -7.24 14.95 0.27
CA VAL A 76 -7.46 15.05 -1.18
C VAL A 76 -8.73 14.24 -1.50
N TYR A 77 -9.79 14.94 -1.88
CA TYR A 77 -11.15 14.40 -2.03
C TYR A 77 -11.51 14.24 -3.51
N LEU A 78 -11.74 13.00 -3.95
CA LEU A 78 -11.78 12.62 -5.36
C LEU A 78 -13.23 12.43 -5.83
N LYS A 79 -13.72 13.38 -6.63
CA LYS A 79 -15.08 13.43 -7.19
C LYS A 79 -15.14 12.96 -8.64
N ASN A 80 -16.34 12.60 -9.09
CA ASN A 80 -16.73 12.36 -10.49
C ASN A 80 -15.67 11.54 -11.24
N ALA A 81 -15.50 10.29 -10.84
CA ALA A 81 -14.49 9.38 -11.36
C ALA A 81 -15.16 8.07 -11.74
N ALA A 82 -14.56 7.34 -12.68
CA ALA A 82 -15.23 6.22 -13.37
C ALA A 82 -15.33 4.91 -12.56
N TRP A 83 -15.30 4.99 -11.23
CA TRP A 83 -15.56 3.88 -10.31
C TRP A 83 -16.88 4.10 -9.54
N PRO A 84 -17.60 3.05 -9.13
CA PRO A 84 -18.85 3.20 -8.38
C PRO A 84 -18.67 3.98 -7.06
N ARG A 85 -19.59 4.92 -6.79
CA ARG A 85 -19.65 5.63 -5.50
C ARG A 85 -20.13 4.68 -4.40
N ILE A 86 -19.20 4.16 -3.59
CA ILE A 86 -19.52 3.21 -2.50
C ILE A 86 -20.11 3.93 -1.28
N GLY A 87 -19.50 5.04 -0.86
CA GLY A 87 -20.03 5.85 0.25
C GLY A 87 -21.29 6.62 -0.17
N GLN A 88 -22.44 6.32 0.44
CA GLN A 88 -23.72 6.91 0.06
C GLN A 88 -23.97 8.29 0.71
N GLU A 89 -23.18 8.68 1.71
CA GLU A 89 -23.31 10.01 2.30
C GLU A 89 -22.96 11.11 1.26
N PRO A 90 -23.75 12.20 1.13
CA PRO A 90 -23.47 13.32 0.24
C PRO A 90 -22.17 14.07 0.58
N ASP A 91 -21.59 14.74 -0.42
CA ASP A 91 -20.27 15.38 -0.29
C ASP A 91 -20.28 16.61 0.64
N LEU A 92 -21.34 17.43 0.63
CA LEU A 92 -21.42 18.66 1.44
C LEU A 92 -21.23 18.42 2.95
N PRO A 93 -21.94 17.49 3.62
CA PRO A 93 -21.66 17.10 5.00
C PRO A 93 -20.20 16.72 5.25
N ILE A 94 -19.62 15.86 4.41
CA ILE A 94 -18.25 15.36 4.56
C ILE A 94 -17.23 16.50 4.45
N LEU A 95 -17.30 17.28 3.37
CA LEU A 95 -16.37 18.38 3.09
C LEU A 95 -16.43 19.44 4.19
N ARG A 96 -17.65 19.87 4.56
CA ARG A 96 -17.89 20.87 5.61
C ARG A 96 -17.40 20.40 6.99
N ASP A 97 -17.62 19.13 7.34
CA ASP A 97 -17.18 18.59 8.63
C ASP A 97 -15.65 18.46 8.69
N ASN A 98 -14.98 18.13 7.58
CA ASN A 98 -13.52 18.06 7.50
C ASN A 98 -12.88 19.46 7.60
N ILE A 99 -13.46 20.47 6.93
CA ILE A 99 -13.06 21.88 7.09
C ILE A 99 -13.21 22.32 8.56
N ARG A 100 -14.34 22.01 9.20
CA ARG A 100 -14.58 22.30 10.63
C ARG A 100 -13.60 21.59 11.58
N LYS A 101 -13.06 20.44 11.18
CA LYS A 101 -11.99 19.70 11.88
C LYS A 101 -10.58 20.25 11.60
N GLN A 102 -10.46 21.40 10.93
CA GLN A 102 -9.18 22.02 10.56
C GLN A 102 -8.29 21.12 9.67
N PHE A 103 -8.90 20.39 8.73
CA PHE A 103 -8.18 19.81 7.59
C PHE A 103 -8.08 20.84 6.45
N ILE A 104 -6.94 20.87 5.77
CA ILE A 104 -6.85 21.42 4.41
C ILE A 104 -7.56 20.43 3.50
N VAL A 105 -8.66 20.84 2.87
CA VAL A 105 -9.44 19.97 1.98
C VAL A 105 -9.21 20.41 0.53
N ILE A 106 -8.63 19.53 -0.27
CA ILE A 106 -8.39 19.71 -1.70
C ILE A 106 -9.38 18.83 -2.45
N THR A 107 -10.41 19.40 -3.07
CA THR A 107 -11.26 18.64 -3.98
C THR A 107 -10.56 18.46 -5.34
N VAL A 108 -10.77 17.30 -5.96
CA VAL A 108 -10.34 16.95 -7.32
C VAL A 108 -11.59 16.50 -8.07
N ASP A 109 -11.80 16.98 -9.30
CA ASP A 109 -12.92 16.54 -10.14
C ASP A 109 -12.40 15.86 -11.41
N PHE A 110 -12.67 14.55 -11.56
CA PHE A 110 -12.25 13.81 -12.75
C PHE A 110 -13.28 13.87 -13.91
N GLY A 111 -14.44 14.50 -13.74
CA GLY A 111 -15.44 14.67 -14.80
C GLY A 111 -15.92 13.36 -15.45
N ASP A 112 -16.01 12.29 -14.67
CA ASP A 112 -16.46 10.94 -15.04
C ASP A 112 -15.70 10.28 -16.20
N ASP A 113 -14.44 10.68 -16.39
CA ASP A 113 -13.53 10.17 -17.42
C ASP A 113 -13.24 8.67 -17.23
N PRO A 114 -13.54 7.80 -18.21
CA PRO A 114 -13.42 6.34 -18.07
C PRO A 114 -11.98 5.85 -17.84
N LYS A 115 -10.96 6.70 -18.04
CA LYS A 115 -9.57 6.38 -17.71
C LYS A 115 -9.17 6.78 -16.29
N ALA A 116 -9.99 7.55 -15.58
CA ALA A 116 -9.77 7.93 -14.19
C ALA A 116 -10.11 6.76 -13.26
N VAL A 117 -9.25 5.73 -13.26
CA VAL A 117 -9.32 4.52 -12.43
C VAL A 117 -7.93 4.07 -11.99
N SER A 118 -7.83 3.40 -10.84
CA SER A 118 -6.60 2.70 -10.44
C SER A 118 -6.42 1.44 -11.31
N THR A 119 -5.23 1.15 -11.84
CA THR A 119 -3.91 1.73 -11.51
C THR A 119 -3.46 2.89 -12.40
N PHE A 120 -4.27 3.29 -13.39
CA PHE A 120 -3.86 4.20 -14.46
C PHE A 120 -3.52 5.62 -13.99
N ILE A 121 -4.35 6.22 -13.12
CA ILE A 121 -4.13 7.58 -12.57
C ILE A 121 -3.29 7.61 -11.29
N ASP A 122 -2.88 6.47 -10.74
CA ASP A 122 -2.24 6.41 -9.42
C ASP A 122 -0.90 7.17 -9.40
N LYS A 123 -0.23 7.29 -10.55
CA LYS A 123 0.93 8.19 -10.74
C LYS A 123 0.53 9.67 -10.66
N ASP A 124 -0.54 10.08 -11.33
CA ASP A 124 -0.98 11.49 -11.33
C ASP A 124 -1.43 11.92 -9.92
N LEU A 125 -1.97 11.00 -9.13
CA LEU A 125 -2.28 11.19 -7.72
C LEU A 125 -1.03 11.23 -6.82
N HIS A 126 0.02 10.46 -7.15
CA HIS A 126 1.33 10.60 -6.49
C HIS A 126 2.01 11.94 -6.79
N ASP A 127 1.92 12.42 -8.03
CA ASP A 127 2.49 13.72 -8.38
C ASP A 127 1.65 14.89 -7.84
N LEU A 128 0.34 14.71 -7.67
CA LEU A 128 -0.51 15.59 -6.85
C LEU A 128 -0.07 15.58 -5.36
N PHE A 129 0.23 14.42 -4.78
CA PHE A 129 0.79 14.31 -3.42
C PHE A 129 2.13 15.05 -3.28
N ARG A 130 3.02 14.93 -4.27
CA ARG A 130 4.25 15.75 -4.37
C ARG A 130 3.95 17.25 -4.42
N ALA A 131 2.95 17.65 -5.19
CA ALA A 131 2.55 19.04 -5.35
C ALA A 131 1.88 19.64 -4.10
N VAL A 132 1.22 18.85 -3.24
CA VAL A 132 0.81 19.34 -1.91
C VAL A 132 2.02 19.82 -1.10
N TYR A 133 3.10 19.05 -1.09
CA TYR A 133 4.29 19.30 -0.25
C TYR A 133 5.44 20.04 -0.94
N GLY A 134 5.29 20.45 -2.22
CA GLY A 134 6.35 21.12 -2.97
C GLY A 134 7.59 20.26 -3.22
N VAL A 135 7.44 18.94 -3.32
CA VAL A 135 8.55 18.00 -3.47
C VAL A 135 8.82 17.70 -4.94
N LYS A 136 9.94 18.20 -5.47
CA LYS A 136 10.31 18.16 -6.91
C LYS A 136 9.37 18.98 -7.83
N THR A 137 8.54 19.84 -7.27
CA THR A 137 7.63 20.76 -7.98
C THR A 137 7.25 21.93 -7.05
N GLU A 138 6.61 22.99 -7.54
CA GLU A 138 6.09 24.06 -6.69
C GLU A 138 4.89 23.57 -5.84
N SER A 139 4.74 24.07 -4.60
CA SER A 139 3.62 23.67 -3.76
C SER A 139 2.30 24.29 -4.23
N LEU A 140 1.25 23.47 -4.35
CA LEU A 140 -0.13 23.91 -4.57
C LEU A 140 -0.60 24.89 -3.50
N LEU A 141 -0.09 24.75 -2.26
CA LEU A 141 -0.43 25.59 -1.12
C LEU A 141 0.38 26.90 -1.07
N LYS A 142 1.32 27.12 -2.00
CA LYS A 142 2.01 28.41 -2.16
C LYS A 142 0.98 29.54 -2.33
N ASP A 143 1.26 30.67 -1.67
CA ASP A 143 0.46 31.90 -1.63
C ASP A 143 -0.94 31.74 -1.00
N THR A 144 -1.24 30.63 -0.32
CA THR A 144 -2.55 30.40 0.35
C THR A 144 -2.57 30.72 1.84
N GLY A 145 -1.41 30.95 2.45
CA GLY A 145 -1.27 31.02 3.92
C GLY A 145 -1.37 29.65 4.63
N LEU A 146 -1.58 28.55 3.91
CA LEU A 146 -1.75 27.20 4.47
C LEU A 146 -0.43 26.42 4.46
N LYS A 147 -0.12 25.76 5.59
CA LYS A 147 1.04 24.88 5.78
C LYS A 147 0.55 23.46 6.10
N PRO A 148 0.91 22.43 5.33
CA PRO A 148 0.51 21.06 5.64
C PRO A 148 1.43 20.45 6.71
N ILE A 149 0.88 19.59 7.59
CA ILE A 149 1.69 18.75 8.48
C ILE A 149 2.43 17.72 7.62
N ASN A 150 3.76 17.59 7.82
CA ASN A 150 4.66 16.78 6.99
C ASN A 150 4.09 15.40 6.62
N TYR A 151 3.66 15.29 5.36
CA TYR A 151 3.13 14.10 4.69
C TYR A 151 1.88 13.44 5.30
N ARG A 152 1.22 14.06 6.29
CA ARG A 152 -0.12 13.68 6.79
C ARG A 152 -1.20 14.06 5.78
N CYS A 153 -1.27 13.30 4.68
CA CYS A 153 -2.21 13.47 3.58
C CYS A 153 -3.04 12.20 3.33
N PHE A 154 -4.37 12.31 3.40
CA PHE A 154 -5.32 11.24 3.13
C PHE A 154 -5.96 11.45 1.74
N PHE A 155 -5.95 10.42 0.90
CA PHE A 155 -6.74 10.40 -0.35
C PHE A 155 -8.07 9.69 -0.08
N MET A 156 -9.18 10.30 -0.48
CA MET A 156 -10.53 9.79 -0.20
C MET A 156 -11.43 9.89 -1.44
N PRO A 157 -12.02 8.79 -1.94
CA PRO A 157 -13.10 8.83 -2.91
C PRO A 157 -14.34 9.57 -2.40
N ALA A 158 -15.18 10.09 -3.30
CA ALA A 158 -16.46 10.68 -2.94
C ALA A 158 -17.32 9.75 -2.08
N GLY A 159 -17.91 10.30 -1.02
CA GLY A 159 -18.63 9.55 0.02
C GLY A 159 -17.77 8.93 1.14
N TYR A 160 -16.43 9.00 1.09
CA TYR A 160 -15.58 8.49 2.16
C TYR A 160 -15.34 9.51 3.29
N ARG A 161 -15.09 9.02 4.50
CA ARG A 161 -14.65 9.80 5.67
C ARG A 161 -13.34 9.23 6.24
N VAL A 162 -12.65 10.04 7.02
CA VAL A 162 -11.50 9.62 7.84
C VAL A 162 -11.82 9.74 9.34
N ALA A 163 -11.32 8.78 10.11
CA ALA A 163 -11.26 8.83 11.57
C ALA A 163 -9.78 8.68 11.99
N THR A 164 -9.23 9.68 12.66
CA THR A 164 -7.81 9.74 13.04
C THR A 164 -7.60 9.48 14.53
N ASP A 165 -6.35 9.16 14.89
CA ASP A 165 -5.84 9.05 16.25
C ASP A 165 -6.64 8.07 17.15
N LEU A 166 -7.15 7.01 16.53
CA LEU A 166 -7.89 5.95 17.20
C LEU A 166 -6.92 5.07 18.00
N VAL A 167 -6.87 5.26 19.32
CA VAL A 167 -6.13 4.39 20.24
C VAL A 167 -6.66 2.96 20.11
N TYR A 168 -5.75 2.01 19.85
CA TYR A 168 -6.05 0.58 19.85
C TYR A 168 -5.25 -0.21 20.89
N TRP A 169 -4.16 0.36 21.40
CA TRP A 169 -3.30 -0.26 22.41
C TRP A 169 -2.61 0.82 23.26
N GLU A 170 -2.25 0.49 24.50
CA GLU A 170 -1.72 1.42 25.51
C GLU A 170 -0.56 0.73 26.23
N ILE A 171 0.68 1.22 26.02
CA ILE A 171 1.91 0.54 26.47
C ILE A 171 1.97 0.46 28.00
N ASP A 172 1.59 1.55 28.67
CA ASP A 172 1.59 1.69 30.13
C ASP A 172 0.58 0.80 30.86
N LYS A 173 -0.39 0.22 30.12
CA LYS A 173 -1.37 -0.75 30.63
C LYS A 173 -1.08 -2.18 30.19
N HIS A 174 -0.77 -2.38 28.91
CA HIS A 174 -0.84 -3.70 28.27
C HIS A 174 0.53 -4.27 27.86
N ALA A 175 1.62 -3.52 28.01
CA ALA A 175 2.94 -4.03 27.68
C ALA A 175 3.46 -5.03 28.72
N VAL A 176 4.35 -5.94 28.32
CA VAL A 176 4.94 -6.92 29.23
C VAL A 176 5.85 -6.24 30.27
N HIS A 177 5.95 -6.87 31.45
CA HIS A 177 6.75 -6.40 32.58
C HIS A 177 8.19 -6.07 32.17
N GLY A 178 8.68 -4.88 32.53
CA GLY A 178 10.00 -4.35 32.15
C GLY A 178 9.99 -3.38 30.96
N THR A 179 8.90 -3.34 30.17
CA THR A 179 8.82 -2.46 28.99
C THR A 179 8.89 -0.98 29.35
N MET A 180 8.18 -0.54 30.41
CA MET A 180 8.09 0.87 30.77
C MET A 180 9.40 1.40 31.35
N GLU A 181 10.11 0.56 32.08
CA GLU A 181 11.42 0.84 32.66
C GLU A 181 12.52 0.85 31.58
N TYR A 182 12.41 0.00 30.55
CA TYR A 182 13.27 0.04 29.35
C TYR A 182 13.06 1.32 28.52
N ILE A 183 11.81 1.79 28.39
CA ILE A 183 11.48 3.09 27.77
C ILE A 183 12.07 4.24 28.58
N MET A 184 11.92 4.23 29.90
CA MET A 184 12.51 5.23 30.80
C MET A 184 14.04 5.24 30.76
N GLN A 185 14.68 4.07 30.70
CA GLN A 185 16.13 3.97 30.49
C GLN A 185 16.53 4.59 29.14
N SER A 186 15.80 4.28 28.06
CA SER A 186 16.06 4.83 26.73
C SER A 186 15.95 6.37 26.71
N TYR A 187 14.98 6.93 27.43
CA TYR A 187 14.84 8.37 27.65
C TYR A 187 16.02 8.96 28.43
N ASN A 188 16.38 8.36 29.57
CA ASN A 188 17.48 8.82 30.43
C ASN A 188 18.86 8.72 29.77
N GLU A 189 19.12 7.68 28.97
CA GLU A 189 20.42 7.46 28.32
C GLU A 189 20.56 8.23 27.00
N TYR A 190 19.49 8.39 26.23
CA TYR A 190 19.59 8.92 24.86
C TYR A 190 18.82 10.20 24.57
N ILE A 191 17.87 10.62 25.41
CA ILE A 191 17.11 11.86 25.23
C ILE A 191 17.61 12.95 26.19
N VAL A 192 17.60 12.68 27.50
CA VAL A 192 17.98 13.64 28.55
C VAL A 192 19.35 14.30 28.31
N PRO A 193 20.42 13.59 27.93
CA PRO A 193 21.73 14.21 27.69
C PRO A 193 21.80 15.14 26.46
N LYS A 194 20.74 15.21 25.65
CA LYS A 194 20.67 15.96 24.38
C LYS A 194 19.63 17.08 24.39
N VAL A 195 18.83 17.21 25.45
CA VAL A 195 17.72 18.16 25.56
C VAL A 195 17.97 19.09 26.73
N GLN A 196 18.30 20.35 26.43
CA GLN A 196 18.66 21.35 27.44
C GLN A 196 17.54 21.55 28.47
N GLY A 197 17.88 21.46 29.75
CA GLY A 197 16.95 21.64 30.87
C GLY A 197 16.14 20.38 31.25
N LEU A 198 16.18 19.32 30.45
CA LEU A 198 15.58 18.04 30.80
C LEU A 198 16.35 17.37 31.94
N LYS A 199 15.65 16.64 32.82
CA LYS A 199 16.24 15.90 33.94
C LYS A 199 16.00 14.39 33.77
N PRO A 200 16.85 13.53 34.35
CA PRO A 200 16.56 12.10 34.41
C PRO A 200 15.23 11.84 35.11
N ALA A 201 14.39 11.02 34.47
CA ALA A 201 13.17 10.50 35.06
C ALA A 201 13.50 9.42 36.12
N SER A 202 12.80 9.45 37.25
CA SER A 202 12.89 8.45 38.32
C SER A 202 11.76 7.42 38.26
N SER A 203 10.61 7.81 37.70
CA SER A 203 9.53 6.93 37.25
C SER A 203 9.13 7.26 35.80
N PRO A 204 8.48 6.35 35.07
CA PRO A 204 7.96 6.66 33.73
C PRO A 204 6.97 7.83 33.72
N ARG A 205 6.27 8.09 34.83
CA ARG A 205 5.34 9.23 34.97
C ARG A 205 6.04 10.59 35.00
N ASP A 206 7.36 10.60 35.20
CA ASP A 206 8.18 11.82 35.20
C ASP A 206 8.63 12.22 33.77
N MET A 207 8.40 11.34 32.79
CA MET A 207 8.81 11.55 31.40
C MET A 207 7.90 12.55 30.70
N VAL A 208 8.50 13.58 30.08
CA VAL A 208 7.78 14.63 29.36
C VAL A 208 8.25 14.77 27.91
N ASP A 209 7.34 15.20 27.05
CA ASP A 209 7.58 15.47 25.62
C ASP A 209 8.41 16.77 25.40
N ARG A 210 8.66 17.09 24.12
CA ARG A 210 9.35 18.33 23.70
C ARG A 210 8.65 19.63 24.12
N GLN A 211 7.41 19.56 24.61
CA GLN A 211 6.59 20.67 25.08
C GLN A 211 6.37 20.64 26.61
N GLY A 212 7.00 19.70 27.33
CA GLY A 212 6.87 19.56 28.79
C GLY A 212 5.59 18.88 29.26
N LYS A 213 4.83 18.23 28.37
CA LYS A 213 3.61 17.46 28.72
C LYS A 213 3.98 16.01 29.05
N PRO A 214 3.19 15.29 29.87
CA PRO A 214 3.40 13.85 30.09
C PRO A 214 3.45 13.05 28.79
N PHE A 215 4.29 12.02 28.74
CA PHE A 215 4.40 11.13 27.58
C PHE A 215 3.07 10.51 27.17
N ASP A 216 2.79 10.52 25.86
CA ASP A 216 1.77 9.68 25.24
C ASP A 216 2.33 8.27 25.02
N TYR A 217 1.78 7.29 25.73
CA TYR A 217 2.10 5.86 25.67
C TYR A 217 1.13 5.06 24.79
N THR A 218 0.18 5.73 24.12
CA THR A 218 -0.84 5.06 23.31
C THR A 218 -0.38 4.83 21.88
N VAL A 219 -0.69 3.65 21.34
CA VAL A 219 -0.48 3.32 19.92
C VAL A 219 -1.82 3.40 19.19
N LYS A 220 -1.80 4.13 18.07
CA LYS A 220 -2.99 4.64 17.39
C LYS A 220 -3.03 4.18 15.94
N MET A 221 -4.22 4.18 15.37
CA MET A 221 -4.44 4.02 13.93
C MET A 221 -5.32 5.13 13.37
N ASP A 222 -5.25 5.33 12.05
CA ASP A 222 -6.12 6.23 11.30
C ASP A 222 -6.85 5.40 10.22
N ILE A 223 -8.16 5.59 10.04
CA ILE A 223 -9.00 4.76 9.15
C ILE A 223 -9.72 5.63 8.12
N VAL A 224 -9.56 5.30 6.83
CA VAL A 224 -10.28 5.89 5.69
C VAL A 224 -11.31 4.88 5.16
N TYR A 225 -12.60 5.23 5.26
CA TYR A 225 -13.73 4.30 5.07
C TYR A 225 -14.90 4.94 4.31
N PRO A 226 -15.73 4.16 3.59
CA PRO A 226 -16.92 4.68 2.93
C PRO A 226 -18.02 5.00 3.96
N SER A 227 -18.52 6.22 3.98
CA SER A 227 -19.61 6.60 4.88
C SER A 227 -20.96 6.14 4.33
N GLN A 228 -21.80 5.58 5.21
CA GLN A 228 -23.15 5.09 4.86
C GLN A 228 -23.14 4.05 3.72
N ALA A 229 -22.10 3.21 3.63
CA ALA A 229 -22.02 2.16 2.61
C ALA A 229 -23.15 1.13 2.74
N LYS A 230 -23.62 0.59 1.61
CA LYS A 230 -24.67 -0.45 1.55
C LYS A 230 -24.16 -1.87 1.85
N GLY A 231 -22.85 -2.04 1.94
CA GLY A 231 -22.18 -3.31 2.19
C GLY A 231 -20.78 -3.07 2.74
N LYS A 232 -20.17 -4.14 3.25
CA LYS A 232 -18.82 -4.12 3.80
C LYS A 232 -17.77 -4.23 2.68
N LEU A 233 -16.60 -3.62 2.89
CA LEU A 233 -15.44 -3.67 1.99
C LEU A 233 -14.25 -4.36 2.66
N PRO A 234 -13.40 -5.09 1.91
CA PRO A 234 -12.15 -5.63 2.45
C PRO A 234 -11.26 -4.54 3.03
N VAL A 235 -10.44 -4.92 4.00
CA VAL A 235 -9.57 -3.98 4.73
C VAL A 235 -8.15 -4.13 4.24
N LEU A 236 -7.49 -3.02 3.92
CA LEU A 236 -6.04 -2.97 3.75
C LEU A 236 -5.41 -2.25 4.95
N VAL A 237 -4.57 -2.96 5.68
CA VAL A 237 -3.82 -2.43 6.81
C VAL A 237 -2.37 -2.13 6.38
N ASN A 238 -2.01 -0.85 6.32
CA ASN A 238 -0.62 -0.40 6.25
C ASN A 238 -0.06 -0.38 7.68
N SER A 239 0.92 -1.23 7.99
CA SER A 239 1.73 -1.09 9.21
C SER A 239 2.80 -0.04 8.94
N GLU A 240 2.59 1.20 9.39
CA GLU A 240 3.49 2.30 9.03
C GLU A 240 4.88 2.14 9.64
N THR A 241 5.90 2.61 8.91
CA THR A 241 7.31 2.51 9.31
C THR A 241 7.84 3.81 9.95
N ILE A 242 6.98 4.80 10.16
CA ILE A 242 7.29 6.06 10.85
C ILE A 242 6.22 6.44 11.88
N SER A 243 6.67 7.04 12.97
CA SER A 243 5.89 7.38 14.18
C SER A 243 4.69 8.29 13.91
N GLU A 244 4.82 9.17 12.92
CA GLU A 244 3.83 10.16 12.50
C GLU A 244 2.61 9.52 11.80
N ARG A 245 2.71 8.25 11.38
CA ARG A 245 1.67 7.51 10.63
C ARG A 245 1.20 8.27 9.38
N ASN A 246 2.12 8.60 8.49
CA ASN A 246 1.77 9.30 7.26
C ASN A 246 1.06 8.34 6.30
N PRO A 247 -0.20 8.59 5.87
CA PRO A 247 -1.00 7.60 5.13
C PRO A 247 -0.42 7.17 3.78
N ASN A 248 0.50 7.98 3.24
CA ASN A 248 1.22 7.76 1.99
C ASN A 248 2.75 7.85 2.19
N SER A 249 3.20 7.66 3.43
CA SER A 249 4.61 7.68 3.87
C SER A 249 5.37 8.98 3.53
N SER A 250 6.07 9.06 2.39
CA SER A 250 6.78 10.27 1.92
C SER A 250 6.62 10.46 0.40
N PRO A 251 6.35 11.68 -0.10
CA PRO A 251 6.26 11.99 -1.52
C PRO A 251 7.61 11.92 -2.28
N SER A 252 8.74 11.85 -1.56
CA SER A 252 10.07 11.65 -2.16
C SER A 252 10.19 10.28 -2.83
N SER A 253 9.74 9.24 -2.10
CA SER A 253 9.56 7.86 -2.55
C SER A 253 8.37 7.74 -3.51
N TYR A 254 8.16 6.57 -4.10
CA TYR A 254 6.99 6.32 -4.97
C TYR A 254 6.11 5.23 -4.35
N ARG A 255 5.09 5.64 -3.59
CA ARG A 255 4.25 4.75 -2.77
C ARG A 255 2.74 4.91 -2.99
N PRO A 256 2.22 5.05 -4.23
CA PRO A 256 0.78 5.27 -4.43
C PRO A 256 -0.10 4.04 -4.13
N HIS A 257 0.43 2.89 -3.68
CA HIS A 257 -0.37 1.69 -3.38
C HIS A 257 -1.55 2.00 -2.47
N TYR A 258 -1.32 2.77 -1.41
CA TYR A 258 -2.33 3.13 -0.42
C TYR A 258 -3.46 3.98 -1.04
N ILE A 259 -3.13 4.86 -1.98
CA ILE A 259 -4.11 5.59 -2.81
C ILE A 259 -4.89 4.59 -3.68
N GLY A 260 -4.17 3.77 -4.47
CA GLY A 260 -4.76 2.79 -5.38
C GLY A 260 -5.71 1.81 -4.70
N PHE A 261 -5.35 1.26 -3.54
CA PHE A 261 -6.24 0.39 -2.76
C PHE A 261 -7.49 1.13 -2.30
N THR A 262 -7.38 2.39 -1.86
CA THR A 262 -8.55 3.20 -1.49
C THR A 262 -9.48 3.42 -2.71
N LEU A 263 -8.92 3.66 -3.91
CA LEU A 263 -9.69 3.74 -5.16
C LEU A 263 -10.34 2.42 -5.57
N ARG A 264 -9.67 1.29 -5.32
CA ARG A 264 -10.14 -0.06 -5.65
C ARG A 264 -11.20 -0.60 -4.67
N GLY A 265 -11.77 0.25 -3.82
CA GLY A 265 -12.85 -0.16 -2.91
C GLY A 265 -12.36 -1.01 -1.73
N TYR A 266 -11.34 -0.54 -1.03
CA TYR A 266 -10.97 -1.03 0.30
C TYR A 266 -11.29 0.00 1.38
N VAL A 267 -11.39 -0.45 2.63
CA VAL A 267 -11.13 0.41 3.80
C VAL A 267 -9.62 0.42 4.03
N HIS A 268 -9.01 1.61 4.07
CA HIS A 268 -7.57 1.75 4.29
C HIS A 268 -7.29 2.16 5.74
N VAL A 269 -6.49 1.34 6.43
CA VAL A 269 -6.08 1.55 7.83
C VAL A 269 -4.59 1.85 7.86
N VAL A 270 -4.24 3.00 8.42
CA VAL A 270 -2.86 3.40 8.73
C VAL A 270 -2.60 3.03 10.19
N MET A 271 -2.07 1.84 10.41
CA MET A 271 -1.78 1.30 11.74
C MET A 271 -0.41 1.79 12.22
N GLY A 272 -0.33 2.26 13.46
CA GLY A 272 0.95 2.51 14.11
C GLY A 272 1.78 1.24 14.26
N HIS A 273 3.10 1.38 14.20
CA HIS A 273 4.05 0.34 14.61
C HIS A 273 4.34 0.47 16.11
N CYS A 274 4.77 -0.62 16.75
CA CYS A 274 5.02 -0.74 18.19
C CYS A 274 6.35 -0.06 18.60
N PHE A 275 6.47 1.23 18.28
CA PHE A 275 7.61 2.06 18.62
C PHE A 275 7.80 2.21 20.13
N ASN A 276 9.06 2.32 20.54
CA ASN A 276 9.43 2.97 21.78
C ASN A 276 8.93 4.43 21.71
N PRO A 277 8.13 4.94 22.67
CA PRO A 277 7.59 6.30 22.64
C PRO A 277 8.65 7.41 22.52
N CYS A 278 9.93 7.14 22.84
CA CYS A 278 11.04 8.06 22.57
C CYS A 278 11.18 8.40 21.07
N VAL A 279 10.75 7.52 20.16
CA VAL A 279 10.63 7.81 18.72
C VAL A 279 9.57 8.88 18.48
N ASN A 280 8.35 8.65 18.99
CA ASN A 280 7.18 9.52 18.77
C ASN A 280 7.42 10.94 19.31
N HIS A 281 8.00 11.06 20.51
CA HIS A 281 8.18 12.34 21.19
C HIS A 281 9.48 13.06 20.83
N TYR A 282 10.53 12.32 20.45
CA TYR A 282 11.87 12.89 20.23
C TYR A 282 12.57 12.55 18.92
N PHE A 283 11.95 11.78 18.02
CA PHE A 283 12.52 11.35 16.72
C PHE A 283 13.87 10.63 16.90
N HIS A 284 13.86 9.59 17.74
CA HIS A 284 15.06 8.91 18.22
C HIS A 284 15.16 7.44 17.80
N PHE A 285 16.18 7.08 17.02
CA PHE A 285 16.31 5.74 16.40
C PHE A 285 17.27 4.74 17.07
N ILE A 286 17.65 4.92 18.34
CA ILE A 286 18.32 3.85 19.12
C ILE A 286 17.27 3.23 20.05
N ARG A 287 17.25 1.88 20.18
CA ARG A 287 16.19 1.13 20.90
C ARG A 287 14.77 1.53 20.46
N PHE A 288 14.56 1.67 19.15
CA PHE A 288 13.41 2.37 18.58
C PHE A 288 12.11 1.55 18.54
N GLU A 289 12.18 0.23 18.52
CA GLU A 289 11.03 -0.68 18.46
C GLU A 289 10.91 -1.51 19.74
N LEU A 290 9.68 -1.91 20.08
CA LEU A 290 9.35 -2.80 21.20
C LEU A 290 8.85 -4.17 20.71
N ASP A 291 8.90 -4.41 19.39
CA ASP A 291 8.30 -5.55 18.68
C ASP A 291 8.67 -6.91 19.28
N HIS A 292 9.92 -7.09 19.70
CA HIS A 292 10.39 -8.36 20.26
C HIS A 292 9.67 -8.76 21.54
N TRP A 293 9.16 -7.80 22.33
CA TRP A 293 8.52 -8.04 23.62
C TRP A 293 7.03 -7.74 23.64
N ASN A 294 6.50 -7.03 22.64
CA ASN A 294 5.14 -6.50 22.64
C ASN A 294 4.46 -6.50 21.26
N GLY A 295 5.13 -6.95 20.21
CA GLY A 295 4.62 -6.87 18.84
C GLY A 295 3.35 -7.71 18.67
N LEU A 296 3.32 -8.94 19.19
CA LEU A 296 2.12 -9.78 19.10
C LEU A 296 0.96 -9.14 19.89
N ALA A 297 1.18 -8.68 21.12
CA ALA A 297 0.16 -8.00 21.93
C ALA A 297 -0.41 -6.77 21.21
N CYS A 298 0.46 -5.87 20.74
CA CYS A 298 0.10 -4.65 20.04
C CYS A 298 -0.67 -4.93 18.74
N TYR A 299 -0.11 -5.73 17.82
CA TYR A 299 -0.73 -5.94 16.51
C TYR A 299 -1.97 -6.83 16.57
N THR A 300 -2.08 -7.74 17.54
CA THR A 300 -3.35 -8.47 17.77
C THR A 300 -4.44 -7.57 18.34
N ALA A 301 -4.11 -6.61 19.22
CA ALA A 301 -5.06 -5.60 19.68
C ALA A 301 -5.58 -4.72 18.52
N ALA A 302 -4.72 -4.36 17.56
CA ALA A 302 -5.13 -3.65 16.35
C ALA A 302 -6.16 -4.43 15.51
N MET A 303 -5.90 -5.72 15.23
CA MET A 303 -6.84 -6.53 14.43
C MET A 303 -8.15 -6.82 15.17
N ARG A 304 -8.11 -6.92 16.51
CA ARG A 304 -9.30 -6.99 17.37
C ARG A 304 -10.11 -5.69 17.36
N TYR A 305 -9.46 -4.52 17.35
CA TYR A 305 -10.13 -3.22 17.19
C TYR A 305 -10.96 -3.21 15.90
N LEU A 306 -10.34 -3.62 14.79
CA LEU A 306 -11.00 -3.61 13.48
C LEU A 306 -12.21 -4.54 13.46
N ARG A 307 -12.10 -5.78 13.97
CA ARG A 307 -13.25 -6.69 14.09
C ARG A 307 -14.36 -6.14 14.99
N LYS A 308 -14.01 -5.58 16.15
CA LYS A 308 -14.99 -4.98 17.09
C LYS A 308 -15.79 -3.83 16.49
N TYR A 309 -15.15 -2.98 15.69
CA TYR A 309 -15.80 -1.80 15.11
C TYR A 309 -16.07 -1.95 13.61
N SER A 310 -16.18 -3.19 13.12
CA SER A 310 -16.32 -3.51 11.69
C SER A 310 -17.54 -2.83 11.05
N ASP A 311 -18.70 -2.86 11.70
CA ASP A 311 -19.93 -2.19 11.21
C ASP A 311 -19.78 -0.67 11.15
N ARG A 312 -19.07 -0.05 12.11
CA ARG A 312 -18.89 1.41 12.20
C ARG A 312 -18.11 1.98 11.01
N TYR A 313 -17.19 1.19 10.46
CA TYR A 313 -16.31 1.59 9.35
C TYR A 313 -16.60 0.79 8.07
N ALA A 314 -17.72 0.09 7.98
CA ALA A 314 -18.11 -0.76 6.85
C ALA A 314 -17.01 -1.75 6.39
N MET A 315 -16.35 -2.39 7.34
CA MET A 315 -15.24 -3.32 7.10
C MET A 315 -15.69 -4.76 7.02
N ASP A 316 -15.28 -5.45 5.96
CA ASP A 316 -15.29 -6.90 5.83
C ASP A 316 -14.00 -7.42 6.47
N THR A 317 -14.13 -7.87 7.71
CA THR A 317 -13.00 -8.30 8.53
C THR A 317 -12.67 -9.78 8.41
N ASP A 318 -13.33 -10.48 7.50
CA ASP A 318 -12.94 -11.81 7.05
C ASP A 318 -12.06 -11.71 5.78
N HIS A 319 -11.88 -10.48 5.25
CA HIS A 319 -11.00 -10.14 4.15
C HIS A 319 -10.07 -8.95 4.50
N ILE A 320 -9.34 -9.09 5.61
CA ILE A 320 -8.23 -8.18 5.99
C ILE A 320 -6.92 -8.61 5.29
N GLY A 321 -6.33 -7.73 4.48
CA GLY A 321 -4.96 -7.81 4.00
C GLY A 321 -4.03 -6.83 4.72
N MET A 322 -2.73 -7.12 4.73
CA MET A 322 -1.74 -6.32 5.45
C MET A 322 -0.48 -6.05 4.63
N ILE A 323 0.00 -4.81 4.66
CA ILE A 323 1.24 -4.35 4.01
C ILE A 323 2.20 -3.88 5.09
N GLY A 324 3.44 -4.38 5.03
CA GLY A 324 4.49 -4.05 5.98
C GLY A 324 5.84 -3.97 5.28
N HIS A 325 6.44 -2.79 5.35
CA HIS A 325 7.73 -2.49 4.75
C HIS A 325 8.66 -1.87 5.79
N SER A 326 9.96 -2.17 5.72
CA SER A 326 10.93 -1.78 6.73
C SER A 326 10.43 -2.22 8.12
N LYS A 327 10.45 -1.35 9.14
CA LYS A 327 9.95 -1.66 10.49
C LYS A 327 8.54 -2.28 10.49
N GLY A 328 7.66 -1.79 9.61
CA GLY A 328 6.30 -2.29 9.45
C GLY A 328 6.18 -3.75 8.99
N GLN A 329 7.24 -4.36 8.44
CA GLN A 329 7.19 -5.78 8.02
C GLN A 329 6.94 -6.72 9.20
N TYR A 330 7.52 -6.45 10.37
CA TYR A 330 7.46 -7.38 11.51
C TYR A 330 6.01 -7.71 11.90
N ALA A 331 5.13 -6.71 11.89
CA ALA A 331 3.71 -6.89 12.18
C ALA A 331 3.04 -7.88 11.21
N VAL A 332 3.34 -7.78 9.91
CA VAL A 332 2.84 -8.74 8.91
C VAL A 332 3.46 -10.11 9.12
N THR A 333 4.77 -10.18 9.34
CA THR A 333 5.48 -11.45 9.61
C THR A 333 4.86 -12.19 10.80
N ARG A 334 4.51 -11.45 11.87
CA ARG A 334 3.97 -11.97 13.12
C ARG A 334 2.49 -12.38 13.04
N LEU A 335 1.68 -11.71 12.21
CA LEU A 335 0.24 -11.98 12.06
C LEU A 335 -0.12 -12.93 10.91
N SER A 336 0.85 -13.32 10.06
CA SER A 336 0.60 -14.14 8.87
C SER A 336 0.46 -15.65 9.14
N ASP A 337 0.86 -16.14 10.32
CA ASP A 337 0.48 -17.47 10.84
C ASP A 337 -0.95 -17.39 11.38
N PRO A 338 -1.97 -18.05 10.79
CA PRO A 338 -3.36 -17.92 11.24
C PRO A 338 -3.60 -18.38 12.69
N ASN A 339 -2.67 -19.13 13.29
CA ASN A 339 -2.73 -19.61 14.67
C ASN A 339 -1.99 -18.70 15.67
N HIS A 340 -1.45 -17.55 15.21
CA HIS A 340 -0.58 -16.66 15.98
C HIS A 340 -1.17 -16.22 17.34
N ALA A 341 -2.50 -16.30 17.52
CA ALA A 341 -3.21 -15.96 18.75
C ALA A 341 -2.86 -16.89 19.94
N GLY A 342 -2.41 -18.12 19.69
CA GLY A 342 -1.83 -19.02 20.70
C GLY A 342 -0.31 -18.86 20.88
N GLY A 343 0.31 -17.95 20.12
CA GLY A 343 1.74 -17.71 20.14
C GLY A 343 2.24 -16.90 21.34
N ARG A 344 3.55 -16.71 21.40
CA ARG A 344 4.24 -15.82 22.34
C ARG A 344 4.97 -14.71 21.57
N GLU A 345 5.43 -13.71 22.31
CA GLU A 345 6.36 -12.67 21.84
C GLU A 345 7.71 -13.28 21.41
N SER A 346 8.57 -12.50 20.76
CA SER A 346 9.83 -13.02 20.20
C SER A 346 10.78 -13.54 21.26
N GLN A 347 11.39 -14.70 20.98
CA GLN A 347 12.41 -15.29 21.85
C GLN A 347 13.81 -14.73 21.59
N ARG A 348 13.98 -13.85 20.58
CA ARG A 348 15.27 -13.21 20.24
C ARG A 348 15.91 -12.49 21.43
N TYR A 349 15.09 -11.94 22.32
CA TYR A 349 15.50 -11.31 23.57
C TYR A 349 14.65 -11.87 24.73
N SER A 350 14.90 -13.13 25.08
CA SER A 350 14.14 -13.92 26.07
C SER A 350 14.00 -13.29 27.46
N GLU A 351 14.88 -12.36 27.82
CA GLU A 351 14.83 -11.54 29.03
C GLU A 351 15.09 -10.08 28.64
N PHE A 352 14.46 -9.14 29.34
CA PHE A 352 14.96 -7.76 29.34
C PHE A 352 16.33 -7.70 30.05
N PRO A 353 17.20 -6.73 29.74
CA PRO A 353 18.45 -6.51 30.48
C PRO A 353 18.23 -6.42 32.00
N LYS A 354 19.22 -6.85 32.80
CA LYS A 354 19.07 -6.92 34.27
C LYS A 354 18.85 -5.53 34.87
N GLY A 355 17.74 -5.38 35.61
CA GLY A 355 17.44 -4.18 36.40
C GLY A 355 16.01 -3.64 36.31
N PHE A 356 15.12 -4.26 35.53
CA PHE A 356 13.75 -3.75 35.35
C PHE A 356 12.71 -4.46 36.22
N GLY A 357 11.82 -3.65 36.80
CA GLY A 357 10.74 -4.03 37.69
C GLY A 357 10.52 -2.90 38.73
N ALA A 358 9.30 -2.54 39.12
CA ALA A 358 8.01 -3.12 38.76
C ALA A 358 7.01 -2.07 38.23
N PHE A 359 6.04 -2.56 37.46
CA PHE A 359 4.83 -1.85 37.07
C PHE A 359 3.93 -1.48 38.27
N PRO A 360 2.97 -0.55 38.10
CA PRO A 360 1.92 -0.29 39.09
C PRO A 360 1.07 -1.54 39.41
N GLU A 361 0.50 -1.57 40.62
CA GLU A 361 -0.47 -2.59 41.02
C GLU A 361 -1.64 -2.66 40.02
N GLY A 362 -1.94 -3.87 39.52
CA GLY A 362 -3.00 -4.12 38.53
C GLY A 362 -2.55 -4.26 37.07
N THR A 363 -1.25 -4.18 36.76
CA THR A 363 -0.73 -4.32 35.39
C THR A 363 0.25 -5.49 35.20
N PRO A 364 0.38 -6.09 33.99
CA PRO A 364 -0.31 -5.73 32.75
C PRO A 364 -1.82 -6.03 32.76
N GLU A 365 -2.61 -5.04 32.36
CA GLU A 365 -4.06 -5.18 32.16
C GLU A 365 -4.35 -6.15 30.99
N PRO A 366 -5.46 -6.92 31.03
CA PRO A 366 -5.85 -7.82 29.94
C PRO A 366 -5.87 -7.15 28.56
N GLN A 367 -5.32 -7.84 27.55
CA GLN A 367 -5.20 -7.28 26.20
C GLN A 367 -6.57 -6.85 25.63
N PRO A 368 -6.64 -5.73 24.88
CA PRO A 368 -7.90 -5.21 24.36
C PRO A 368 -8.70 -6.21 23.52
N TRP A 369 -10.00 -6.33 23.86
CA TRP A 369 -11.06 -7.03 23.12
C TRP A 369 -10.75 -8.50 22.78
N PRO A 370 -10.43 -9.36 23.76
CA PRO A 370 -9.87 -10.69 23.54
C PRO A 370 -10.84 -11.69 22.88
N GLY A 371 -12.15 -11.41 22.89
CA GLY A 371 -13.17 -12.22 22.22
C GLY A 371 -13.27 -12.06 20.70
N TYR A 372 -12.42 -11.22 20.08
CA TYR A 372 -12.34 -11.08 18.63
C TYR A 372 -11.08 -11.77 18.09
N ALA A 373 -11.19 -12.31 16.87
CA ALA A 373 -10.04 -12.84 16.14
C ALA A 373 -9.05 -11.72 15.77
N SER A 374 -7.79 -12.09 15.59
CA SER A 374 -6.70 -11.15 15.29
C SER A 374 -5.95 -11.46 14.00
N THR A 375 -6.45 -12.41 13.20
CA THR A 375 -5.87 -12.86 11.93
C THR A 375 -5.98 -11.85 10.80
N ILE A 376 -5.07 -11.97 9.83
CA ILE A 376 -5.15 -11.41 8.47
C ILE A 376 -5.32 -12.57 7.46
N HIS A 377 -5.43 -12.26 6.16
CA HIS A 377 -5.74 -13.25 5.10
C HIS A 377 -4.90 -13.07 3.83
N ALA A 378 -4.15 -11.97 3.70
CA ALA A 378 -3.14 -11.77 2.67
C ALA A 378 -2.04 -10.81 3.16
N GLY A 379 -0.78 -11.04 2.76
CA GLY A 379 0.38 -10.27 3.20
C GLY A 379 1.19 -9.64 2.06
N TYR A 380 1.79 -8.47 2.32
CA TYR A 380 2.94 -7.94 1.59
C TYR A 380 4.03 -7.60 2.61
N GLN A 381 5.23 -8.11 2.36
CA GLN A 381 6.35 -8.04 3.28
C GLN A 381 7.62 -7.57 2.55
N SER A 382 8.30 -6.52 3.03
CA SER A 382 9.62 -6.15 2.47
C SER A 382 10.62 -5.50 3.42
N MET A 383 11.86 -6.01 3.40
CA MET A 383 13.09 -5.37 3.89
C MET A 383 13.07 -4.90 5.36
N GLY A 384 12.34 -5.61 6.21
CA GLY A 384 12.16 -5.31 7.64
C GLY A 384 12.62 -6.41 8.59
N MET A 385 12.54 -6.15 9.90
CA MET A 385 13.07 -7.03 10.96
C MET A 385 12.48 -8.45 10.94
N GLY A 386 11.22 -8.61 10.54
CA GLY A 386 10.58 -9.93 10.36
C GLY A 386 11.30 -10.84 9.34
N THR A 387 12.08 -10.27 8.42
CA THR A 387 13.00 -11.01 7.54
C THR A 387 13.94 -11.93 8.30
N PHE A 388 14.27 -11.58 9.55
CA PHE A 388 15.19 -12.31 10.41
C PHE A 388 14.49 -13.10 11.53
N GLU A 389 13.17 -13.32 11.44
CA GLU A 389 12.39 -14.18 12.35
C GLU A 389 11.60 -15.28 11.55
N PRO A 390 12.26 -16.08 10.68
CA PRO A 390 11.60 -17.09 9.82
C PRO A 390 10.91 -18.22 10.60
N GLU A 391 11.15 -18.35 11.90
CA GLU A 391 10.44 -19.25 12.82
C GLU A 391 8.93 -18.97 12.92
N PHE A 392 8.47 -17.75 12.59
CA PHE A 392 7.04 -17.43 12.53
C PHE A 392 6.35 -17.88 11.24
N ILE A 393 7.09 -18.45 10.26
CA ILE A 393 6.51 -18.98 9.03
C ILE A 393 6.06 -20.42 9.27
N THR A 394 4.75 -20.64 9.12
CA THR A 394 4.04 -21.93 9.27
C THR A 394 3.62 -22.52 7.91
N SER A 395 3.15 -23.76 7.87
CA SER A 395 2.70 -24.42 6.62
C SER A 395 1.34 -23.93 6.10
N ASP A 396 0.58 -23.23 6.94
CA ASP A 396 -0.73 -22.62 6.69
C ASP A 396 -0.69 -21.08 6.68
N TYR A 397 0.53 -20.52 6.66
CA TYR A 397 0.81 -19.09 6.57
C TYR A 397 0.08 -18.45 5.39
N VAL A 398 -0.54 -17.29 5.61
CA VAL A 398 -1.43 -16.65 4.62
C VAL A 398 -0.73 -16.35 3.30
N PRO A 399 -1.46 -16.29 2.17
CA PRO A 399 -0.91 -15.88 0.88
C PRO A 399 -0.10 -14.58 1.00
N THR A 400 1.21 -14.63 0.74
CA THR A 400 2.10 -13.48 0.94
C THR A 400 2.92 -13.12 -0.30
N ILE A 401 3.03 -11.83 -0.59
CA ILE A 401 4.15 -11.30 -1.37
C ILE A 401 5.30 -11.05 -0.41
N TYR A 402 6.50 -11.47 -0.79
CA TYR A 402 7.74 -11.10 -0.10
C TYR A 402 8.72 -10.47 -1.11
N ALA A 403 9.16 -9.26 -0.85
CA ALA A 403 9.94 -8.46 -1.79
C ALA A 403 11.20 -7.86 -1.16
N CYS A 404 12.26 -7.76 -1.94
CA CYS A 404 13.49 -7.07 -1.58
C CYS A 404 14.04 -6.32 -2.79
N GLY A 405 14.58 -5.12 -2.58
CA GLY A 405 15.40 -4.44 -3.56
C GLY A 405 16.69 -5.22 -3.82
N GLU A 406 17.13 -5.30 -5.08
CA GLU A 406 18.44 -5.82 -5.45
C GLU A 406 19.60 -4.96 -4.93
N GLU A 407 19.40 -3.64 -4.85
CA GLU A 407 20.37 -2.66 -4.36
C GLU A 407 20.26 -2.42 -2.84
N GLU A 408 19.46 -3.25 -2.14
CA GLU A 408 19.36 -3.22 -0.68
C GLU A 408 20.63 -3.76 0.00
N GLN A 409 20.90 -3.32 1.23
CA GLN A 409 21.99 -3.77 2.09
C GLN A 409 22.16 -5.30 2.08
N GLU A 410 23.40 -5.77 1.93
CA GLU A 410 23.71 -7.20 1.76
C GLU A 410 23.22 -8.11 2.89
N SER A 411 23.08 -7.57 4.10
CA SER A 411 22.46 -8.26 5.25
C SER A 411 21.01 -8.67 4.97
N ILE A 412 20.27 -7.86 4.22
CA ILE A 412 18.90 -8.13 3.80
C ILE A 412 18.94 -8.82 2.43
N SER A 413 19.47 -8.20 1.38
CA SER A 413 19.39 -8.71 -0.01
C SER A 413 20.09 -10.05 -0.24
N LYS A 414 21.26 -10.28 0.38
CA LYS A 414 22.09 -11.49 0.16
C LYS A 414 21.99 -12.52 1.28
N LYS A 415 21.33 -12.23 2.40
CA LYS A 415 21.17 -13.17 3.53
C LYS A 415 19.73 -13.30 3.99
N GLY A 416 19.11 -12.19 4.42
CA GLY A 416 17.73 -12.17 4.91
C GLY A 416 16.70 -12.63 3.88
N PHE A 417 16.72 -12.05 2.67
CA PHE A 417 15.78 -12.38 1.61
C PHE A 417 15.86 -13.85 1.16
N PRO A 418 17.05 -14.42 0.84
CA PRO A 418 17.17 -15.85 0.52
C PRO A 418 16.74 -16.78 1.67
N MET A 419 16.95 -16.40 2.93
CA MET A 419 16.55 -17.19 4.09
C MET A 419 15.02 -17.23 4.26
N PHE A 420 14.36 -16.08 4.24
CA PHE A 420 12.92 -15.97 4.39
C PHE A 420 12.18 -16.58 3.18
N ALA A 421 12.66 -16.33 1.96
CA ALA A 421 12.11 -16.94 0.74
C ALA A 421 12.24 -18.47 0.75
N ARG A 422 13.41 -19.02 1.13
CA ARG A 422 13.60 -20.47 1.24
C ARG A 422 12.62 -21.08 2.25
N ARG A 423 12.39 -20.42 3.40
CA ARG A 423 11.46 -20.94 4.41
C ARG A 423 10.01 -21.02 3.91
N LEU A 424 9.57 -20.04 3.10
CA LEU A 424 8.27 -20.11 2.40
C LEU A 424 8.22 -21.28 1.39
N GLU A 425 9.34 -21.58 0.72
CA GLU A 425 9.45 -22.68 -0.26
C GLU A 425 9.51 -24.07 0.40
N GLU A 426 10.28 -24.23 1.49
CA GLU A 426 10.37 -25.47 2.30
C GLU A 426 9.01 -25.94 2.84
N LEU A 427 8.12 -24.99 3.15
CA LEU A 427 6.77 -25.23 3.68
C LEU A 427 5.69 -25.26 2.59
N ASP A 428 6.06 -25.05 1.33
CA ASP A 428 5.16 -24.94 0.18
C ASP A 428 4.08 -23.85 0.39
N VAL A 429 4.42 -22.74 1.07
CA VAL A 429 3.49 -21.62 1.33
C VAL A 429 3.07 -20.97 0.02
N ASN A 430 1.82 -20.53 -0.07
CA ASN A 430 1.33 -19.73 -1.20
C ASN A 430 2.00 -18.35 -1.19
N HIS A 431 2.99 -18.12 -2.07
CA HIS A 431 3.76 -16.89 -2.03
C HIS A 431 4.41 -16.47 -3.35
N ILE A 432 4.56 -15.15 -3.55
CA ILE A 432 5.38 -14.54 -4.59
C ILE A 432 6.66 -13.99 -3.93
N SER A 433 7.84 -14.44 -4.37
CA SER A 433 9.14 -13.87 -3.98
C SER A 433 9.67 -12.97 -5.09
N MET A 434 9.96 -11.69 -4.79
CA MET A 434 10.50 -10.73 -5.76
C MET A 434 11.84 -10.14 -5.30
N LEU A 435 12.93 -10.52 -5.97
CA LEU A 435 14.18 -9.74 -5.94
C LEU A 435 14.12 -8.67 -7.03
N MET A 436 13.76 -7.47 -6.62
CA MET A 436 13.30 -6.38 -7.47
C MET A 436 14.47 -5.68 -8.19
N GLU A 437 14.48 -5.75 -9.51
CA GLU A 437 15.53 -5.15 -10.36
C GLU A 437 15.60 -3.63 -10.16
N GLY A 438 16.83 -3.13 -9.96
CA GLY A 438 17.13 -1.69 -9.89
C GLY A 438 16.39 -0.94 -8.79
N MET A 439 16.13 -1.58 -7.65
CA MET A 439 15.54 -0.94 -6.46
C MET A 439 16.37 -1.22 -5.21
N GLY A 440 16.42 -0.25 -4.31
CA GLY A 440 16.80 -0.42 -2.90
C GLY A 440 15.57 -0.46 -1.99
N HIS A 441 15.63 0.27 -0.88
CA HIS A 441 14.65 0.28 0.23
C HIS A 441 13.28 0.94 -0.09
N ASP A 442 12.56 0.48 -1.11
CA ASP A 442 11.23 1.02 -1.44
C ASP A 442 10.18 -0.05 -1.85
N LEU A 443 8.91 0.36 -1.98
CA LEU A 443 7.79 -0.52 -2.32
C LEU A 443 7.82 -0.96 -3.80
N ALA A 444 7.30 -2.17 -4.03
CA ALA A 444 7.27 -2.85 -5.32
C ALA A 444 6.54 -2.05 -6.41
N SER A 445 7.28 -1.36 -7.27
CA SER A 445 6.70 -0.43 -8.24
C SER A 445 7.41 -0.39 -9.59
N GLY A 446 6.62 -0.14 -10.64
CA GLY A 446 7.11 -0.11 -12.02
C GLY A 446 7.46 -1.49 -12.58
N TYR A 447 7.79 -1.50 -13.88
CA TYR A 447 8.15 -2.73 -14.59
C TYR A 447 9.50 -3.28 -14.11
N ASP A 448 9.59 -4.61 -13.98
CA ASP A 448 10.80 -5.37 -13.70
C ASP A 448 11.15 -6.19 -14.96
N ARG A 449 12.35 -6.00 -15.53
CA ARG A 449 12.77 -6.65 -16.78
C ARG A 449 13.38 -8.03 -16.54
N ARG A 450 13.82 -8.35 -15.33
CA ARG A 450 14.21 -9.71 -14.94
C ARG A 450 12.98 -10.60 -14.80
N LEU A 451 11.97 -10.13 -14.06
CA LEU A 451 10.73 -10.88 -13.80
C LEU A 451 9.69 -10.76 -14.93
N GLY A 452 9.74 -9.68 -15.73
CA GLY A 452 8.82 -9.45 -16.85
C GLY A 452 7.42 -9.01 -16.44
N VAL A 453 7.30 -8.29 -15.32
CA VAL A 453 6.02 -7.92 -14.70
C VAL A 453 6.00 -6.43 -14.34
N ASP A 454 4.82 -5.81 -14.36
CA ASP A 454 4.61 -4.57 -13.60
C ASP A 454 4.39 -4.92 -12.13
N ARG A 455 5.37 -4.56 -11.28
CA ARG A 455 5.38 -4.88 -9.85
C ARG A 455 4.24 -4.20 -9.10
N TYR A 456 3.84 -3.01 -9.53
CA TYR A 456 2.75 -2.26 -8.91
C TYR A 456 1.40 -2.94 -9.17
N GLN A 457 1.18 -3.33 -10.43
CA GLN A 457 -0.03 -4.04 -10.86
C GLN A 457 -0.12 -5.43 -10.20
N LEU A 458 0.99 -6.19 -10.14
CA LEU A 458 1.07 -7.50 -9.52
C LEU A 458 0.59 -7.48 -8.05
N VAL A 459 1.01 -6.49 -7.26
CA VAL A 459 0.57 -6.36 -5.87
C VAL A 459 -0.93 -6.12 -5.75
N HIS A 460 -1.49 -5.22 -6.56
CA HIS A 460 -2.94 -4.94 -6.55
C HIS A 460 -3.76 -6.14 -7.02
N ASP A 461 -3.32 -6.83 -8.07
CA ASP A 461 -3.98 -8.02 -8.58
C ASP A 461 -3.96 -9.18 -7.57
N PHE A 462 -2.83 -9.41 -6.90
CA PHE A 462 -2.70 -10.41 -5.83
C PHE A 462 -3.70 -10.17 -4.71
N PHE A 463 -3.69 -8.98 -4.10
CA PHE A 463 -4.59 -8.64 -3.00
C PHE A 463 -6.06 -8.72 -3.40
N ASP A 464 -6.41 -8.24 -4.60
CA ASP A 464 -7.78 -8.29 -5.11
C ASP A 464 -8.33 -9.72 -5.25
N ARG A 465 -7.51 -10.71 -5.63
CA ARG A 465 -7.99 -12.11 -5.76
C ARG A 465 -8.15 -12.83 -4.43
N TYR A 466 -7.37 -12.48 -3.40
CA TYR A 466 -7.51 -13.08 -2.06
C TYR A 466 -8.52 -12.37 -1.16
N LEU A 467 -8.80 -11.08 -1.40
CA LEU A 467 -9.62 -10.25 -0.51
C LEU A 467 -10.97 -9.83 -1.11
N LYS A 468 -11.28 -10.22 -2.36
CA LYS A 468 -12.59 -9.99 -2.99
C LYS A 468 -13.20 -11.26 -3.61
N PRO A 469 -13.23 -12.42 -2.93
CA PRO A 469 -13.80 -13.64 -3.51
C PRO A 469 -15.28 -13.46 -3.89
N GLY A 470 -16.04 -12.67 -3.12
CA GLY A 470 -17.43 -12.32 -3.45
C GLY A 470 -17.60 -11.52 -4.76
N ALA A 471 -16.56 -10.86 -5.26
CA ALA A 471 -16.58 -10.15 -6.54
C ALA A 471 -16.29 -11.04 -7.75
N LYS A 472 -15.88 -12.30 -7.54
CA LYS A 472 -15.55 -13.30 -8.59
C LYS A 472 -14.64 -12.74 -9.68
N LEU A 473 -13.57 -12.06 -9.26
CA LEU A 473 -12.57 -11.52 -10.18
C LEU A 473 -11.86 -12.67 -10.89
N PRO A 474 -11.75 -12.66 -12.23
CA PRO A 474 -11.05 -13.72 -12.96
C PRO A 474 -9.64 -13.97 -12.43
N PRO A 475 -9.19 -15.23 -12.37
CA PRO A 475 -7.80 -15.55 -12.11
C PRO A 475 -6.86 -14.79 -13.05
N VAL A 476 -5.60 -14.65 -12.64
CA VAL A 476 -4.59 -13.89 -13.37
C VAL A 476 -3.23 -14.58 -13.26
N VAL A 477 -2.52 -14.69 -14.38
CA VAL A 477 -1.11 -15.08 -14.41
C VAL A 477 -0.29 -13.89 -13.91
N LEU A 478 0.20 -13.97 -12.68
CA LEU A 478 1.01 -12.94 -12.03
C LEU A 478 2.44 -12.89 -12.58
N MET A 479 3.02 -14.06 -12.87
CA MET A 479 4.41 -14.20 -13.33
C MET A 479 4.61 -15.53 -14.08
N THR A 480 5.54 -15.55 -15.03
CA THR A 480 6.04 -16.78 -15.66
C THR A 480 7.56 -16.84 -15.63
N THR A 481 8.10 -18.05 -15.67
CA THR A 481 9.52 -18.31 -15.92
C THR A 481 9.61 -19.37 -17.01
N PRO A 482 10.29 -19.13 -18.15
CA PRO A 482 10.79 -17.84 -18.61
C PRO A 482 9.71 -16.76 -18.67
N ARG A 483 10.13 -15.50 -18.56
CA ARG A 483 9.24 -14.36 -18.81
C ARG A 483 8.95 -14.22 -20.31
N ASP A 484 7.95 -13.42 -20.65
CA ASP A 484 7.65 -13.09 -22.05
C ASP A 484 8.81 -12.32 -22.70
N GLY A 485 9.15 -12.69 -23.93
CA GLY A 485 10.32 -12.19 -24.67
C GLY A 485 11.66 -12.53 -24.01
N ALA A 486 11.77 -13.67 -23.31
CA ALA A 486 13.05 -14.13 -22.75
C ALA A 486 13.94 -14.76 -23.84
N GLU A 487 15.24 -14.45 -23.78
CA GLU A 487 16.26 -14.88 -24.75
C GLU A 487 17.35 -15.68 -24.05
N ASN A 488 18.04 -16.55 -24.79
CA ASN A 488 19.13 -17.40 -24.28
C ASN A 488 18.73 -18.28 -23.08
N VAL A 489 17.47 -18.75 -23.03
CA VAL A 489 16.98 -19.64 -21.96
C VAL A 489 17.75 -20.97 -21.99
N PRO A 490 18.34 -21.44 -20.87
CA PRO A 490 18.98 -22.75 -20.84
C PRO A 490 18.00 -23.89 -21.20
N PRO A 491 18.35 -24.81 -22.11
CA PRO A 491 17.51 -25.95 -22.52
C PRO A 491 16.89 -26.81 -21.40
N GLY A 492 17.49 -26.84 -20.21
CA GLY A 492 17.02 -27.58 -19.04
C GLY A 492 16.33 -26.74 -17.95
N SER A 493 15.93 -25.50 -18.24
CA SER A 493 15.22 -24.64 -17.28
C SER A 493 13.81 -25.16 -16.95
N GLU A 494 13.39 -25.03 -15.68
CA GLU A 494 11.98 -25.17 -15.32
C GLU A 494 11.14 -24.15 -16.09
N ILE A 495 10.01 -24.60 -16.64
CA ILE A 495 8.95 -23.70 -17.10
C ILE A 495 7.92 -23.57 -15.97
N VAL A 496 7.49 -22.35 -15.67
CA VAL A 496 6.70 -22.00 -14.48
C VAL A 496 5.61 -21.01 -14.86
N VAL A 497 4.39 -21.26 -14.39
CA VAL A 497 3.27 -20.31 -14.44
C VAL A 497 2.73 -20.11 -13.03
N HIS A 498 2.64 -18.85 -12.58
CA HIS A 498 2.16 -18.48 -11.26
C HIS A 498 0.87 -17.66 -11.35
N PHE A 499 -0.17 -18.11 -10.65
CA PHE A 499 -1.51 -17.52 -10.65
C PHE A 499 -1.88 -16.87 -9.31
N ALA A 500 -2.90 -16.01 -9.33
CA ALA A 500 -3.80 -15.81 -8.20
C ALA A 500 -5.27 -15.83 -8.67
N PRO A 501 -6.22 -16.34 -7.87
CA PRO A 501 -6.01 -17.06 -6.62
C PRO A 501 -5.58 -18.52 -6.91
N VAL A 502 -5.92 -19.47 -6.03
CA VAL A 502 -5.72 -20.92 -6.25
C VAL A 502 -6.52 -21.40 -7.46
N ILE A 503 -5.88 -22.19 -8.31
CA ILE A 503 -6.43 -22.76 -9.55
C ILE A 503 -7.01 -24.15 -9.30
N ASP A 504 -8.08 -24.49 -10.00
CA ASP A 504 -8.56 -25.88 -10.10
C ASP A 504 -7.57 -26.69 -10.95
N GLU A 505 -6.80 -27.55 -10.30
CA GLU A 505 -5.75 -28.37 -10.92
C GLU A 505 -6.28 -29.33 -11.99
N GLN A 506 -7.56 -29.72 -11.98
CA GLN A 506 -8.17 -30.51 -13.05
C GLN A 506 -8.20 -29.73 -14.37
N THR A 507 -8.40 -28.41 -14.32
CA THR A 507 -8.34 -27.56 -15.52
C THR A 507 -6.94 -27.48 -16.15
N ILE A 508 -5.90 -27.84 -15.40
CA ILE A 508 -4.53 -27.94 -15.91
C ILE A 508 -4.22 -29.37 -16.38
N HIS A 509 -4.39 -30.37 -15.49
CA HIS A 509 -3.90 -31.73 -15.71
C HIS A 509 -4.81 -32.60 -16.58
N GLU A 510 -6.12 -32.40 -16.54
CA GLU A 510 -7.09 -33.20 -17.31
C GLU A 510 -7.57 -32.45 -18.56
N ALA A 511 -7.83 -31.14 -18.44
CA ALA A 511 -8.33 -30.31 -19.54
C ALA A 511 -7.23 -29.66 -20.40
N GLY A 512 -5.95 -29.88 -20.10
CA GLY A 512 -4.81 -29.36 -20.88
C GLY A 512 -4.69 -27.83 -20.87
N GLY A 513 -5.14 -27.17 -19.80
CA GLY A 513 -5.26 -25.70 -19.73
C GLY A 513 -3.95 -24.91 -19.80
N ILE A 514 -2.79 -25.58 -19.69
CA ILE A 514 -1.48 -24.99 -20.01
C ILE A 514 -0.66 -25.97 -20.85
N THR A 515 -0.20 -25.52 -22.02
CA THR A 515 0.72 -26.27 -22.88
C THR A 515 2.01 -25.50 -23.14
N VAL A 516 3.06 -26.22 -23.55
CA VAL A 516 4.30 -25.66 -24.05
C VAL A 516 4.49 -26.17 -25.48
N VAL A 517 4.62 -25.29 -26.45
CA VAL A 517 4.75 -25.64 -27.87
C VAL A 517 5.97 -24.98 -28.51
N ARG A 518 6.54 -25.64 -29.52
CA ARG A 518 7.54 -25.05 -30.41
C ARG A 518 6.86 -24.02 -31.32
N ALA A 519 7.38 -22.80 -31.39
CA ALA A 519 6.68 -21.69 -32.01
C ALA A 519 6.70 -21.67 -33.56
N SER A 520 7.41 -22.62 -34.20
CA SER A 520 7.54 -22.71 -35.66
C SER A 520 6.52 -23.64 -36.33
N ASP A 521 5.97 -24.60 -35.58
CA ASP A 521 5.09 -25.67 -36.10
C ASP A 521 3.94 -26.03 -35.12
N ASP A 522 3.87 -25.36 -33.96
CA ASP A 522 2.97 -25.65 -32.84
C ASP A 522 3.09 -27.08 -32.26
N THR A 523 4.24 -27.76 -32.48
CA THR A 523 4.52 -29.08 -31.87
C THR A 523 4.62 -28.95 -30.35
N GLU A 524 3.77 -29.67 -29.63
CA GLU A 524 3.77 -29.72 -28.16
C GLU A 524 5.01 -30.43 -27.60
N VAL A 525 5.68 -29.77 -26.65
CA VAL A 525 6.77 -30.36 -25.85
C VAL A 525 6.16 -31.37 -24.88
N LYS A 526 6.66 -32.60 -24.87
CA LYS A 526 6.26 -33.60 -23.86
C LYS A 526 7.01 -33.39 -22.56
N GLY A 527 6.28 -33.52 -21.46
CA GLY A 527 6.70 -33.09 -20.12
C GLY A 527 5.55 -33.27 -19.14
N ARG A 528 5.77 -32.90 -17.88
CA ARG A 528 4.78 -33.07 -16.80
C ARG A 528 4.66 -31.79 -15.99
N TRP A 529 3.42 -31.32 -15.84
CA TRP A 529 3.09 -30.28 -14.88
C TRP A 529 3.06 -30.85 -13.46
N ARG A 530 3.56 -30.08 -12.49
CA ARG A 530 3.46 -30.32 -11.05
C ARG A 530 2.93 -29.05 -10.37
N SER A 531 1.88 -29.19 -9.55
CA SER A 531 1.43 -28.13 -8.65
C SER A 531 2.39 -27.93 -7.48
N THR A 532 2.57 -26.67 -7.07
CA THR A 532 3.29 -26.20 -5.89
C THR A 532 2.62 -24.94 -5.33
N ARG A 533 2.99 -24.54 -4.11
CA ARG A 533 2.53 -23.35 -3.39
C ARG A 533 1.01 -23.36 -3.14
N LYS A 534 0.46 -24.53 -2.81
CA LYS A 534 -0.98 -24.77 -2.61
C LYS A 534 -1.85 -24.43 -3.85
N GLY A 535 -1.46 -24.89 -5.04
CA GLY A 535 -2.28 -24.75 -6.26
C GLY A 535 -2.18 -23.41 -7.00
N THR A 536 -1.13 -22.62 -6.75
CA THR A 536 -0.90 -21.33 -7.43
C THR A 536 0.31 -21.32 -8.35
N ARG A 537 1.31 -22.18 -8.13
CA ARG A 537 2.52 -22.27 -8.98
C ARG A 537 2.62 -23.64 -9.65
N PHE A 538 2.38 -23.67 -10.96
CA PHE A 538 2.56 -24.86 -11.78
C PHE A 538 3.95 -24.87 -12.39
N VAL A 539 4.65 -26.00 -12.29
CA VAL A 539 5.99 -26.23 -12.85
C VAL A 539 5.91 -27.32 -13.90
N PHE A 540 6.37 -27.04 -15.11
CA PHE A 540 6.53 -28.02 -16.18
C PHE A 540 7.97 -28.47 -16.25
N VAL A 541 8.16 -29.79 -16.13
CA VAL A 541 9.43 -30.47 -16.36
C VAL A 541 9.34 -31.20 -17.71
N PRO A 542 10.10 -30.77 -18.74
CA PRO A 542 10.18 -31.48 -20.01
C PRO A 542 10.68 -32.93 -19.84
N GLU A 543 10.17 -33.87 -20.65
CA GLU A 543 10.65 -35.27 -20.65
C GLU A 543 11.99 -35.42 -21.38
N GLN A 544 12.39 -34.44 -22.20
CA GLN A 544 13.73 -34.25 -22.77
C GLN A 544 14.06 -32.74 -22.71
N PRO A 545 15.35 -32.35 -22.63
CA PRO A 545 15.74 -30.95 -22.72
C PRO A 545 15.18 -30.29 -23.99
N LEU A 546 14.85 -29.00 -23.91
CA LEU A 546 14.36 -28.23 -25.05
C LEU A 546 15.45 -28.15 -26.14
N GLU A 547 15.05 -28.11 -27.41
CA GLU A 547 16.00 -27.90 -28.50
C GLU A 547 16.68 -26.52 -28.38
N ALA A 548 17.98 -26.45 -28.70
CA ALA A 548 18.79 -25.24 -28.62
C ALA A 548 18.42 -24.21 -29.72
N GLY A 549 18.69 -22.93 -29.48
CA GLY A 549 18.45 -21.83 -30.43
C GLY A 549 17.00 -21.66 -30.90
N THR A 550 16.04 -22.29 -30.23
CA THR A 550 14.67 -22.55 -30.71
C THR A 550 13.65 -21.70 -29.97
N ASP A 551 12.68 -21.17 -30.71
CA ASP A 551 11.57 -20.38 -30.19
C ASP A 551 10.44 -21.28 -29.67
N TYR A 552 9.98 -21.01 -28.45
CA TYR A 552 8.91 -21.71 -27.75
C TYR A 552 7.83 -20.74 -27.28
N ARG A 553 6.64 -21.28 -27.03
CA ARG A 553 5.47 -20.57 -26.52
C ARG A 553 4.82 -21.36 -25.39
N ILE A 554 4.54 -20.69 -24.27
CA ILE A 554 3.66 -21.19 -23.21
C ILE A 554 2.26 -20.65 -23.50
N ASP A 555 1.29 -21.54 -23.64
CA ASP A 555 -0.11 -21.19 -23.91
C ASP A 555 -0.96 -21.53 -22.69
N VAL A 556 -1.52 -20.52 -22.04
CA VAL A 556 -2.50 -20.66 -20.95
C VAL A 556 -3.89 -20.41 -21.52
N ALA A 557 -4.72 -21.45 -21.58
CA ALA A 557 -6.04 -21.41 -22.19
C ALA A 557 -7.08 -20.71 -21.30
N GLN A 558 -8.09 -20.07 -21.92
CA GLN A 558 -9.16 -19.39 -21.17
C GLN A 558 -10.02 -20.35 -20.32
N THR A 559 -9.92 -21.65 -20.57
CA THR A 559 -10.59 -22.74 -19.83
C THR A 559 -10.01 -22.99 -18.43
N VAL A 560 -8.83 -22.46 -18.11
CA VAL A 560 -8.26 -22.49 -16.74
C VAL A 560 -9.16 -21.71 -15.78
N ARG A 561 -9.44 -22.30 -14.61
CA ARG A 561 -10.36 -21.73 -13.61
C ARG A 561 -9.74 -21.62 -12.23
N ASP A 562 -10.23 -20.68 -11.43
CA ASP A 562 -10.04 -20.72 -9.99
C ASP A 562 -10.90 -21.83 -9.35
N THR A 563 -10.64 -22.10 -8.06
CA THR A 563 -11.43 -23.08 -7.27
C THR A 563 -12.87 -22.66 -6.99
N ALA A 564 -13.29 -21.45 -7.39
CA ALA A 564 -14.70 -21.00 -7.39
C ALA A 564 -15.36 -21.16 -8.78
N GLY A 565 -14.64 -21.72 -9.77
CA GLY A 565 -15.10 -21.96 -11.14
C GLY A 565 -14.96 -20.77 -12.09
N THR A 566 -14.39 -19.65 -11.67
CA THR A 566 -14.21 -18.45 -12.50
C THR A 566 -13.12 -18.69 -13.55
N PRO A 567 -13.40 -18.57 -14.86
CA PRO A 567 -12.39 -18.74 -15.91
C PRO A 567 -11.48 -17.51 -16.01
N LEU A 568 -10.31 -17.68 -16.64
CA LEU A 568 -9.46 -16.55 -17.03
C LEU A 568 -10.24 -15.53 -17.91
N GLN A 569 -9.91 -14.25 -17.76
CA GLN A 569 -10.53 -13.16 -18.53
C GLN A 569 -10.22 -13.28 -20.04
N SER A 570 -9.05 -13.80 -20.38
CA SER A 570 -8.56 -14.08 -21.74
C SER A 570 -7.50 -15.17 -21.67
N PRO A 571 -7.18 -15.89 -22.75
CA PRO A 571 -5.97 -16.70 -22.78
C PRO A 571 -4.73 -15.84 -22.58
N ARG A 572 -3.62 -16.45 -22.14
CA ARG A 572 -2.30 -15.79 -22.02
C ARG A 572 -1.26 -16.59 -22.77
N HIS A 573 -0.60 -15.93 -23.72
CA HIS A 573 0.55 -16.45 -24.44
C HIS A 573 1.82 -15.82 -23.87
N VAL A 574 2.91 -16.59 -23.83
CA VAL A 574 4.25 -16.14 -23.40
C VAL A 574 5.27 -16.77 -24.34
N ARG A 575 6.14 -15.98 -24.98
CA ARG A 575 7.19 -16.47 -25.89
C ARG A 575 8.56 -16.39 -25.24
N PHE A 576 9.41 -17.36 -25.53
CA PHE A 576 10.83 -17.35 -25.16
C PHE A 576 11.67 -18.13 -26.16
N LYS A 577 12.98 -17.89 -26.18
CA LYS A 577 13.95 -18.55 -27.04
C LYS A 577 15.07 -19.19 -26.23
N THR A 578 15.41 -20.43 -26.55
CA THR A 578 16.54 -21.14 -25.91
C THR A 578 17.90 -20.62 -26.39
N GLY A 579 18.92 -20.77 -25.56
CA GLY A 579 20.31 -20.56 -25.96
C GLY A 579 20.78 -21.61 -26.98
N ASN A 580 21.83 -21.26 -27.73
CA ASN A 580 22.54 -22.16 -28.65
C ASN A 580 23.47 -23.12 -27.87
#